data_AF-A0AA39R4G0-F1
#
_entry.id   AF-A0AA39R4G0-F1
#
_cell.length_a   1.000
_cell.length_b   1.000
_cell.length_c   1.000
_cell.angle_alpha   90.00
_cell.angle_beta   90.00
_cell.angle_gamma   90.00
#
_symmetry.space_group_name_H-M   'P 1'
#
loop_
_entity.id
_entity.type
_entity.pdbx_description
1 polymer ?
#
loop_
_entity_poly.entity_id
_entity_poly.type
_entity_poly.pdbx_seq_one_letter_code
_entity_poly.pdbx_strand_id
1 'polypeptide(L)'
;MPTTRKIIALAGVGDLGRYVSEELHASSQFDIVVLTRGNGQPWFTELGVSVHKTDYTVSSIISILNATHATILISFINDPTPTYVITHAALLSACRQSATCKHLIPSEWIGDSETYPLKPDFYATSREPFRQMLKEQEEVEWTLFNTGWLADYFMPKEYTYMKPVPLEFPVDANNWRANVRGTGDEGQSWTCARDVARAVVELCKADKWESHTYVAGEWSTFNAAIKTMESFYGRPMPRTYRTLEDIRLSLATSLRIAAMASPALTPSFLGKPIEICIVTPSHKRTIAALSTLGIGPWRIYTCSPQNTTAQTYHNKPSPFTLRFCYAAITPSDPNSMIYEVIEPVSGPTIFQEFLDEKGEGIHHVAYDCNGIAMEERVRGFKERGFECVQSGKWMVGGENEFAFFENREGGLGLGTCFETIKFEEGWGWPEPDEWFPAKEEEEGE
;
A
#
# COMPACT_ATOMS: atom_id res chain seq x y z
N MET A 1 40.57 -38.55 0.26
CA MET A 1 40.00 -37.80 1.41
C MET A 1 38.51 -37.68 1.19
N PRO A 2 37.64 -37.80 2.20
CA PRO A 2 36.23 -37.49 2.00
C PRO A 2 36.15 -36.03 1.55
N THR A 3 35.70 -35.78 0.32
CA THR A 3 35.36 -34.43 -0.13
C THR A 3 34.29 -33.92 0.81
N THR A 4 34.63 -32.94 1.65
CA THR A 4 33.64 -32.23 2.47
C THR A 4 32.54 -31.74 1.55
N ARG A 5 31.31 -32.17 1.81
CA ARG A 5 30.15 -31.77 1.00
C ARG A 5 30.03 -30.25 1.04
N LYS A 6 29.75 -29.66 -0.13
CA LYS A 6 29.47 -28.22 -0.22
C LYS A 6 28.20 -27.94 0.59
N ILE A 7 28.22 -26.87 1.37
CA ILE A 7 27.08 -26.45 2.20
C ILE A 7 26.43 -25.25 1.52
N ILE A 8 25.13 -25.33 1.24
CA ILE A 8 24.37 -24.30 0.55
C ILE A 8 23.48 -23.58 1.56
N ALA A 9 23.70 -22.28 1.71
CA ALA A 9 22.86 -21.39 2.48
C ALA A 9 21.73 -20.84 1.60
N LEU A 10 20.48 -21.04 2.02
CA LEU A 10 19.30 -20.55 1.33
C LEU A 10 18.67 -19.39 2.12
N ALA A 11 18.69 -18.18 1.58
CA ALA A 11 18.13 -17.00 2.22
C ALA A 11 16.71 -16.70 1.72
N GLY A 12 15.76 -16.54 2.65
CA GLY A 12 14.41 -16.05 2.33
C GLY A 12 13.54 -17.06 1.59
N VAL A 13 13.68 -18.33 1.93
CA VAL A 13 13.05 -19.46 1.23
C VAL A 13 11.52 -19.34 1.20
N GLY A 14 10.98 -19.07 0.01
CA GLY A 14 9.55 -19.04 -0.31
C GLY A 14 9.15 -20.18 -1.25
N ASP A 15 8.20 -19.91 -2.14
CA ASP A 15 7.56 -20.91 -3.01
C ASP A 15 8.55 -21.63 -3.94
N LEU A 16 9.32 -20.89 -4.76
CA LEU A 16 10.38 -21.47 -5.61
C LEU A 16 11.52 -22.06 -4.76
N GLY A 17 11.86 -21.39 -3.66
CA GLY A 17 12.90 -21.84 -2.74
C GLY A 17 12.61 -23.21 -2.14
N ARG A 18 11.33 -23.56 -1.94
CA ARG A 18 10.92 -24.93 -1.56
C ARG A 18 11.29 -25.94 -2.63
N TYR A 19 11.05 -25.62 -3.90
CA TYR A 19 11.45 -26.51 -4.99
C TYR A 19 12.97 -26.76 -4.99
N VAL A 20 13.74 -25.70 -4.83
CA VAL A 20 15.22 -25.79 -4.78
C VAL A 20 15.68 -26.58 -3.55
N SER A 21 15.07 -26.35 -2.39
CA SER A 21 15.43 -27.05 -1.15
C SER A 21 15.27 -28.57 -1.27
N GLU A 22 14.14 -29.02 -1.81
CA GLU A 22 13.84 -30.44 -1.98
C GLU A 22 14.77 -31.13 -2.99
N GLU A 23 15.09 -30.47 -4.13
CA GLU A 23 15.98 -31.06 -5.14
C GLU A 23 17.44 -31.09 -4.67
N LEU A 24 17.90 -30.03 -3.97
CA LEU A 24 19.22 -30.02 -3.33
C LEU A 24 19.33 -31.17 -2.31
N HIS A 25 18.29 -31.39 -1.50
CA HIS A 25 18.27 -32.46 -0.50
C HIS A 25 18.29 -33.84 -1.19
N ALA A 26 17.42 -34.04 -2.20
CA ALA A 26 17.33 -35.28 -2.95
C ALA A 26 18.66 -35.65 -3.65
N SER A 27 19.45 -34.67 -4.08
CA SER A 27 20.74 -34.90 -4.73
C SER A 27 21.76 -35.63 -3.83
N SER A 28 21.60 -35.56 -2.50
CA SER A 28 22.53 -36.11 -1.49
C SER A 28 23.99 -35.64 -1.62
N GLN A 29 24.26 -34.62 -2.45
CA GLN A 29 25.59 -34.08 -2.73
C GLN A 29 25.90 -32.83 -1.90
N PHE A 30 24.85 -32.18 -1.39
CA PHE A 30 24.92 -30.93 -0.66
C PHE A 30 24.26 -31.06 0.70
N ASP A 31 24.80 -30.35 1.69
CA ASP A 31 24.07 -30.06 2.92
C ASP A 31 23.44 -28.67 2.80
N ILE A 32 22.30 -28.46 3.45
CA ILE A 32 21.50 -27.24 3.28
C ILE A 32 21.27 -26.58 4.64
N VAL A 33 21.46 -25.26 4.67
CA VAL A 33 21.08 -24.42 5.80
C VAL A 33 20.15 -23.31 5.32
N VAL A 34 19.14 -22.97 6.11
CA VAL A 34 18.13 -21.96 5.76
C VAL A 34 18.29 -20.72 6.64
N LEU A 35 18.32 -19.55 6.02
CA LEU A 35 18.39 -18.25 6.67
C LEU A 35 17.03 -17.54 6.55
N THR A 36 16.39 -17.23 7.68
CA THR A 36 15.05 -16.60 7.72
C THR A 36 14.87 -15.64 8.90
N ARG A 37 13.95 -14.67 8.78
CA ARG A 37 13.59 -13.74 9.89
C ARG A 37 12.71 -14.39 10.96
N GLY A 38 11.90 -15.37 10.57
CA GLY A 38 10.90 -16.00 11.44
C GLY A 38 11.37 -17.32 12.05
N ASN A 39 10.42 -18.07 12.61
CA ASN A 39 10.66 -19.43 13.13
C ASN A 39 10.78 -20.49 12.02
N GLY A 40 10.70 -20.08 10.75
CA GLY A 40 10.70 -20.97 9.59
C GLY A 40 9.30 -21.45 9.18
N GLN A 41 9.26 -22.37 8.21
CA GLN A 41 8.06 -23.05 7.74
C GLN A 41 8.06 -24.51 8.23
N PRO A 42 6.90 -25.13 8.53
CA PRO A 42 6.85 -26.50 9.07
C PRO A 42 7.61 -27.53 8.21
N TRP A 43 7.57 -27.37 6.89
CA TRP A 43 8.23 -28.28 5.94
C TRP A 43 9.77 -28.25 6.02
N PHE A 44 10.38 -27.22 6.64
CA PHE A 44 11.82 -27.22 6.91
C PHE A 44 12.21 -28.37 7.85
N THR A 45 11.39 -28.63 8.87
CA THR A 45 11.62 -29.72 9.82
C THR A 45 11.42 -31.07 9.13
N GLU A 46 10.43 -31.20 8.26
CA GLU A 46 10.18 -32.41 7.47
C GLU A 46 11.34 -32.74 6.54
N LEU A 47 11.96 -31.72 5.94
CA LEU A 47 13.14 -31.86 5.09
C LEU A 47 14.45 -32.05 5.88
N GLY A 48 14.41 -31.87 7.20
CA GLY A 48 15.58 -32.03 8.08
C GLY A 48 16.66 -30.95 7.87
N VAL A 49 16.31 -29.76 7.38
CA VAL A 49 17.26 -28.66 7.16
C VAL A 49 17.46 -27.81 8.42
N SER A 50 18.68 -27.34 8.68
CA SER A 50 18.94 -26.45 9.81
C SER A 50 18.44 -25.04 9.49
N VAL A 51 17.73 -24.43 10.45
CA VAL A 51 17.15 -23.09 10.29
C VAL A 51 17.88 -22.12 11.20
N HIS A 52 18.40 -21.05 10.62
CA HIS A 52 19.14 -19.99 11.29
C HIS A 52 18.40 -18.67 11.18
N LYS A 53 18.13 -18.04 12.32
CA LYS A 53 17.43 -16.76 12.38
C LYS A 53 18.36 -15.60 12.02
N THR A 54 17.93 -14.71 11.15
CA THR A 54 18.69 -13.53 10.72
C THR A 54 17.77 -12.33 10.48
N ASP A 55 18.27 -11.13 10.76
CA ASP A 55 17.65 -9.86 10.35
C ASP A 55 18.13 -9.39 8.95
N TYR A 56 19.02 -10.16 8.32
CA TYR A 56 19.74 -9.86 7.08
C TYR A 56 20.70 -8.66 7.16
N THR A 57 21.17 -8.31 8.36
CA THR A 57 22.36 -7.47 8.50
C THR A 57 23.63 -8.25 8.14
N VAL A 58 24.68 -7.55 7.71
CA VAL A 58 25.97 -8.19 7.37
C VAL A 58 26.50 -9.06 8.51
N SER A 59 26.43 -8.56 9.74
CA SER A 59 26.93 -9.26 10.94
C SER A 59 26.15 -10.54 11.26
N SER A 60 24.82 -10.55 11.10
CA SER A 60 24.03 -11.76 11.33
C SER A 60 24.23 -12.79 10.22
N ILE A 61 24.33 -12.36 8.96
CA ILE A 61 24.57 -13.26 7.82
C ILE A 61 25.96 -13.90 7.94
N ILE A 62 27.03 -13.10 8.10
CA ILE A 62 28.41 -13.63 8.15
C ILE A 62 28.61 -14.60 9.33
N SER A 63 27.98 -14.33 10.48
CA SER A 63 28.02 -15.22 11.64
C SER A 63 27.48 -16.60 11.28
N ILE A 64 26.36 -16.67 10.55
CA ILE A 64 25.76 -17.94 10.12
C ILE A 64 26.64 -18.61 9.05
N LEU A 65 27.09 -17.87 8.03
CA LEU A 65 27.93 -18.44 6.97
C LEU A 65 29.21 -19.06 7.54
N ASN A 66 29.86 -18.38 8.49
CA ASN A 66 31.09 -18.89 9.10
C ASN A 66 30.83 -20.06 10.05
N ALA A 67 29.75 -20.03 10.84
CA ALA A 67 29.40 -21.12 11.75
C ALA A 67 28.99 -22.40 11.01
N THR A 68 28.40 -22.26 9.82
CA THR A 68 27.94 -23.39 9.00
C THR A 68 28.95 -23.80 7.94
N HIS A 69 30.02 -23.04 7.72
CA HIS A 69 30.95 -23.22 6.60
C HIS A 69 30.27 -23.29 5.22
N ALA A 70 29.18 -22.50 5.05
CA ALA A 70 28.47 -22.41 3.78
C ALA A 70 29.43 -21.97 2.66
N THR A 71 29.37 -22.64 1.52
CA THR A 71 30.21 -22.36 0.35
C THR A 71 29.47 -21.57 -0.74
N ILE A 72 28.15 -21.70 -0.78
CA ILE A 72 27.26 -21.07 -1.75
C ILE A 72 26.10 -20.42 -0.98
N LEU A 73 25.75 -19.18 -1.33
CA LEU A 73 24.57 -18.48 -0.84
C LEU A 73 23.58 -18.27 -2.00
N ILE A 74 22.33 -18.71 -1.81
CA ILE A 74 21.23 -18.55 -2.77
C ILE A 74 20.13 -17.73 -2.12
N SER A 75 19.74 -16.63 -2.75
CA SER A 75 18.69 -15.74 -2.25
C SER A 75 17.37 -15.95 -2.99
N PHE A 76 16.28 -16.03 -2.24
CA PHE A 76 14.90 -15.97 -2.71
C PHE A 76 14.18 -14.73 -2.15
N ILE A 77 14.92 -13.77 -1.59
CA ILE A 77 14.36 -12.55 -1.02
C ILE A 77 13.93 -11.62 -2.15
N ASN A 78 12.64 -11.57 -2.43
CA ASN A 78 12.08 -10.64 -3.39
C ASN A 78 11.49 -9.40 -2.70
N ASP A 79 11.89 -8.21 -3.15
CA ASP A 79 11.32 -6.93 -2.74
C ASP A 79 11.32 -5.98 -3.95
N PRO A 80 10.18 -5.38 -4.36
CA PRO A 80 10.13 -4.50 -5.53
C PRO A 80 10.73 -3.10 -5.29
N THR A 81 11.11 -2.77 -4.05
CA THR A 81 11.59 -1.46 -3.62
C THR A 81 13.13 -1.42 -3.54
N PRO A 82 13.75 -0.25 -3.28
CA PRO A 82 15.19 -0.14 -3.01
C PRO A 82 15.71 -1.00 -1.84
N THR A 83 14.82 -1.52 -0.99
CA THR A 83 15.15 -2.48 0.09
C THR A 83 15.81 -3.74 -0.45
N TYR A 84 15.54 -4.13 -1.70
CA TYR A 84 16.26 -5.23 -2.37
C TYR A 84 17.77 -4.97 -2.41
N VAL A 85 18.18 -3.76 -2.80
CA VAL A 85 19.59 -3.36 -2.91
C VAL A 85 20.27 -3.44 -1.55
N ILE A 86 19.63 -2.89 -0.50
CA ILE A 86 20.16 -2.92 0.87
C ILE A 86 20.39 -4.37 1.33
N THR A 87 19.39 -5.22 1.12
CA THR A 87 19.44 -6.62 1.57
C THR A 87 20.48 -7.42 0.79
N HIS A 88 20.53 -7.30 -0.54
CA HIS A 88 21.47 -8.05 -1.38
C HIS A 88 22.91 -7.53 -1.27
N ALA A 89 23.10 -6.23 -1.06
CA ALA A 89 24.41 -5.68 -0.70
C ALA A 89 24.94 -6.29 0.60
N ALA A 90 24.06 -6.52 1.60
CA ALA A 90 24.45 -7.18 2.84
C ALA A 90 24.83 -8.65 2.62
N LEU A 91 24.08 -9.39 1.79
CA LEU A 91 24.42 -10.77 1.41
C LEU A 91 25.80 -10.83 0.71
N LEU A 92 26.02 -9.97 -0.30
CA LEU A 92 27.29 -9.90 -1.03
C LEU A 92 28.46 -9.53 -0.10
N SER A 93 28.27 -8.54 0.77
CA SER A 93 29.29 -8.14 1.76
C SER A 93 29.64 -9.29 2.72
N ALA A 94 28.63 -10.04 3.17
CA ALA A 94 28.86 -11.21 4.02
C ALA A 94 29.62 -12.33 3.28
N CYS A 95 29.33 -12.59 2.00
CA CYS A 95 30.11 -13.54 1.17
C CYS A 95 31.57 -13.07 0.99
N ARG A 96 31.80 -11.77 0.73
CA ARG A 96 33.16 -11.20 0.62
C ARG A 96 33.96 -11.42 1.91
N GLN A 97 33.32 -11.20 3.06
CA GLN A 97 33.97 -11.34 4.38
C GLN A 97 34.04 -12.79 4.89
N SER A 98 33.20 -13.70 4.40
CA SER A 98 33.23 -15.11 4.79
C SER A 98 34.52 -15.78 4.30
N ALA A 99 35.06 -16.69 5.11
CA ALA A 99 36.22 -17.49 4.71
C ALA A 99 35.88 -18.57 3.68
N THR A 100 34.61 -18.98 3.57
CA THR A 100 34.19 -20.15 2.78
C THR A 100 33.12 -19.84 1.74
N CYS A 101 32.20 -18.90 2.02
CA CYS A 101 31.10 -18.60 1.12
C CYS A 101 31.52 -17.67 -0.02
N LYS A 102 31.89 -18.24 -1.17
CA LYS A 102 32.44 -17.49 -2.32
C LYS A 102 31.59 -17.55 -3.59
N HIS A 103 30.38 -18.08 -3.50
CA HIS A 103 29.42 -18.10 -4.60
C HIS A 103 28.08 -17.50 -4.18
N LEU A 104 27.49 -16.67 -5.03
CA LEU A 104 26.21 -16.00 -4.78
C LEU A 104 25.25 -16.12 -5.97
N ILE A 105 24.05 -16.65 -5.72
CA ILE A 105 22.89 -16.52 -6.60
C ILE A 105 21.94 -15.52 -5.95
N PRO A 106 21.85 -14.26 -6.42
CA PRO A 106 20.89 -13.29 -5.90
C PRO A 106 19.45 -13.63 -6.34
N SER A 107 18.46 -12.96 -5.74
CA SER A 107 17.05 -13.24 -5.99
C SER A 107 16.55 -12.61 -7.30
N GLU A 108 17.13 -13.07 -8.42
CA GLU A 108 16.80 -12.61 -9.76
C GLU A 108 15.61 -13.39 -10.33
N TRP A 109 15.76 -14.67 -10.67
CA TRP A 109 14.68 -15.60 -11.05
C TRP A 109 13.73 -15.11 -12.17
N ILE A 110 14.22 -14.25 -13.08
CA ILE A 110 13.38 -13.52 -14.06
C ILE A 110 13.62 -14.00 -15.49
N GLY A 111 13.20 -13.20 -16.48
CA GLY A 111 13.47 -13.42 -17.89
C GLY A 111 14.80 -12.82 -18.35
N ASP A 112 14.82 -12.30 -19.58
CA ASP A 112 15.99 -11.73 -20.24
C ASP A 112 16.44 -10.39 -19.60
N SER A 113 17.26 -10.50 -18.56
CA SER A 113 17.80 -9.34 -17.84
C SER A 113 18.94 -8.64 -18.58
N GLU A 114 19.55 -9.27 -19.58
CA GLU A 114 20.62 -8.66 -20.37
C GLU A 114 20.06 -7.71 -21.43
N THR A 115 19.05 -8.15 -22.16
CA THR A 115 18.39 -7.30 -23.17
C THR A 115 17.45 -6.29 -22.52
N TYR A 116 16.82 -6.63 -21.39
CA TYR A 116 15.83 -5.79 -20.71
C TYR A 116 16.17 -5.54 -19.23
N PRO A 117 17.33 -4.96 -18.91
CA PRO A 117 17.80 -4.83 -17.53
C PRO A 117 16.85 -4.00 -16.65
N LEU A 118 16.18 -3.00 -17.23
CA LEU A 118 15.31 -2.11 -16.47
C LEU A 118 13.84 -2.56 -16.44
N LYS A 119 13.53 -3.79 -16.87
CA LYS A 119 12.15 -4.29 -16.96
C LYS A 119 11.88 -5.46 -16.02
N PRO A 120 10.77 -5.41 -15.25
CA PRO A 120 9.79 -4.30 -15.17
C PRO A 120 10.37 -3.02 -14.55
N ASP A 121 9.71 -1.87 -14.75
CA ASP A 121 10.30 -0.53 -14.49
C ASP A 121 10.88 -0.33 -13.08
N PHE A 122 10.31 -1.00 -12.08
CA PHE A 122 10.83 -0.93 -10.70
C PHE A 122 12.23 -1.57 -10.55
N TYR A 123 12.70 -2.37 -11.52
CA TYR A 123 14.07 -2.90 -11.53
C TYR A 123 15.14 -1.83 -11.66
N ALA A 124 14.82 -0.67 -12.24
CA ALA A 124 15.73 0.46 -12.29
C ALA A 124 16.19 0.90 -10.89
N THR A 125 15.33 0.81 -9.88
CA THR A 125 15.66 1.20 -8.50
C THR A 125 15.96 0.02 -7.59
N SER A 126 15.39 -1.15 -7.88
CA SER A 126 15.50 -2.31 -7.00
C SER A 126 16.57 -3.32 -7.42
N ARG A 127 16.87 -3.52 -8.72
CA ARG A 127 17.82 -4.56 -9.18
C ARG A 127 19.07 -3.97 -9.77
N GLU A 128 18.91 -3.02 -10.68
CA GLU A 128 20.01 -2.50 -11.47
C GLU A 128 21.18 -1.97 -10.63
N PRO A 129 20.96 -1.21 -9.52
CA PRO A 129 22.07 -0.79 -8.67
C PRO A 129 22.86 -1.97 -8.09
N PHE A 130 22.19 -3.04 -7.67
CA PHE A 130 22.86 -4.22 -7.14
C PHE A 130 23.59 -5.02 -8.23
N ARG A 131 23.06 -5.09 -9.46
CA ARG A 131 23.76 -5.71 -10.58
C ARG A 131 25.07 -4.99 -10.92
N GLN A 132 25.11 -3.66 -10.79
CA GLN A 132 26.36 -2.90 -10.93
C GLN A 132 27.35 -3.27 -9.82
N MET A 133 26.91 -3.36 -8.56
CA MET A 133 27.77 -3.81 -7.45
C MET A 133 28.37 -5.21 -7.68
N LEU A 134 27.62 -6.13 -8.29
CA LEU A 134 28.12 -7.45 -8.66
C LEU A 134 29.22 -7.39 -9.72
N LYS A 135 29.06 -6.53 -10.73
CA LYS A 135 30.03 -6.31 -11.82
C LYS A 135 31.31 -5.62 -11.35
N GLU A 136 31.23 -4.78 -10.32
CA GLU A 136 32.36 -3.99 -9.79
C GLU A 136 33.28 -4.78 -8.84
N GLN A 137 32.90 -6.01 -8.47
CA GLN A 137 33.66 -6.86 -7.55
C GLN A 137 34.06 -8.19 -8.20
N GLU A 138 35.15 -8.78 -7.72
CA GLU A 138 35.72 -10.03 -8.27
C GLU A 138 35.91 -11.12 -7.20
N GLU A 139 35.67 -10.81 -5.91
CA GLU A 139 35.97 -11.72 -4.79
C GLU A 139 34.92 -12.81 -4.56
N VAL A 140 33.70 -12.61 -5.07
CA VAL A 140 32.59 -13.56 -5.00
C VAL A 140 32.19 -13.89 -6.43
N GLU A 141 32.20 -15.18 -6.79
CA GLU A 141 31.64 -15.65 -8.06
C GLU A 141 30.10 -15.59 -7.97
N TRP A 142 29.44 -15.13 -9.03
CA TRP A 142 28.00 -14.92 -9.02
C TRP A 142 27.37 -15.25 -10.37
N THR A 143 26.08 -15.55 -10.34
CA THR A 143 25.27 -15.64 -11.56
C THR A 143 23.87 -15.10 -11.33
N LEU A 144 23.35 -14.34 -12.29
CA LEU A 144 21.94 -14.01 -12.37
C LEU A 144 21.22 -15.19 -13.02
N PHE A 145 20.51 -15.97 -12.20
CA PHE A 145 19.80 -17.16 -12.66
C PHE A 145 18.39 -16.80 -13.14
N ASN A 146 18.19 -16.90 -14.46
CA ASN A 146 16.98 -16.47 -15.15
C ASN A 146 16.25 -17.67 -15.75
N THR A 147 14.93 -17.71 -15.57
CA THR A 147 14.09 -18.89 -15.85
C THR A 147 12.89 -18.64 -16.76
N GLY A 148 12.67 -17.38 -17.16
CA GLY A 148 11.43 -16.98 -17.80
C GLY A 148 10.25 -17.11 -16.84
N TRP A 149 9.07 -17.45 -17.35
CA TRP A 149 7.92 -17.74 -16.51
C TRP A 149 8.02 -19.17 -15.94
N LEU A 150 7.54 -19.36 -14.72
CA LEU A 150 7.36 -20.71 -14.19
C LEU A 150 6.09 -21.34 -14.78
N ALA A 151 6.20 -22.53 -15.35
CA ALA A 151 5.05 -23.28 -15.88
C ALA A 151 4.00 -23.59 -14.79
N ASP A 152 4.45 -23.66 -13.54
CA ASP A 152 3.65 -23.84 -12.33
C ASP A 152 2.49 -22.84 -12.19
N TYR A 153 2.58 -21.63 -12.75
CA TYR A 153 1.48 -20.67 -12.72
C TYR A 153 0.25 -21.10 -13.54
N PHE A 154 0.38 -22.09 -14.43
CA PHE A 154 -0.76 -22.72 -15.11
C PHE A 154 -1.47 -23.80 -14.27
N MET A 155 -0.89 -24.21 -13.13
CA MET A 155 -1.42 -25.29 -12.32
C MET A 155 -2.43 -24.78 -11.27
N PRO A 156 -3.49 -25.55 -10.96
CA PRO A 156 -4.28 -25.33 -9.75
C PRO A 156 -3.40 -25.38 -8.50
N LYS A 157 -3.76 -24.61 -7.47
CA LYS A 157 -2.96 -24.43 -6.25
C LYS A 157 -2.65 -25.73 -5.49
N GLU A 158 -3.39 -26.80 -5.76
CA GLU A 158 -3.19 -28.12 -5.14
C GLU A 158 -1.99 -28.89 -5.73
N TYR A 159 -1.50 -28.47 -6.90
CA TYR A 159 -0.43 -29.16 -7.64
C TYR A 159 0.88 -28.36 -7.72
N THR A 160 0.94 -27.19 -7.09
CA THR A 160 2.14 -26.34 -7.10
C THR A 160 2.34 -25.64 -5.76
N TYR A 161 3.59 -25.35 -5.42
CA TYR A 161 3.90 -24.44 -4.31
C TYR A 161 3.81 -22.97 -4.70
N MET A 162 3.81 -22.65 -5.99
CA MET A 162 3.76 -21.28 -6.48
C MET A 162 2.41 -20.65 -6.20
N LYS A 163 2.40 -19.54 -5.45
CA LYS A 163 1.18 -18.78 -5.23
C LYS A 163 0.69 -18.14 -6.54
N PRO A 164 -0.64 -18.05 -6.75
CA PRO A 164 -1.18 -17.32 -7.88
C PRO A 164 -0.76 -15.85 -7.85
N VAL A 165 -0.40 -15.31 -9.02
CA VAL A 165 -0.09 -13.89 -9.23
C VAL A 165 -1.11 -13.26 -10.20
N PRO A 166 -2.39 -13.13 -9.80
CA PRO A 166 -3.51 -12.80 -10.71
C PRO A 166 -3.38 -11.43 -11.38
N LEU A 167 -2.57 -10.52 -10.81
CA LEU A 167 -2.28 -9.21 -11.38
C LEU A 167 -1.10 -9.20 -12.36
N GLU A 168 -0.40 -10.32 -12.55
CA GLU A 168 0.79 -10.44 -13.39
C GLU A 168 0.62 -11.54 -14.44
N PHE A 169 0.27 -12.76 -14.02
CA PHE A 169 0.12 -13.90 -14.92
C PHE A 169 -1.27 -13.93 -15.56
N PRO A 170 -1.37 -14.05 -16.91
CA PRO A 170 -2.65 -13.98 -17.62
C PRO A 170 -3.65 -15.11 -17.36
N VAL A 171 -3.21 -16.27 -16.87
CA VAL A 171 -4.09 -17.44 -16.70
C VAL A 171 -4.39 -17.69 -15.23
N ASP A 172 -5.67 -17.80 -14.90
CA ASP A 172 -6.18 -18.14 -13.58
C ASP A 172 -6.78 -19.55 -13.64
N ALA A 173 -5.94 -20.55 -13.42
CA ALA A 173 -6.34 -21.96 -13.47
C ALA A 173 -7.36 -22.32 -12.36
N ASN A 174 -7.29 -21.63 -11.21
CA ASN A 174 -8.15 -21.88 -10.06
C ASN A 174 -9.60 -21.43 -10.32
N ASN A 175 -9.80 -20.31 -11.03
CA ASN A 175 -11.13 -19.83 -11.44
C ASN A 175 -11.45 -20.15 -12.91
N TRP A 176 -10.59 -20.91 -13.59
CA TRP A 176 -10.72 -21.31 -14.98
C TRP A 176 -11.05 -20.14 -15.93
N ARG A 177 -10.20 -19.11 -15.96
CA ARG A 177 -10.35 -17.95 -16.84
C ARG A 177 -8.98 -17.40 -17.26
N ALA A 178 -8.93 -16.69 -18.38
CA ALA A 178 -7.73 -15.99 -18.84
C ALA A 178 -8.00 -14.51 -19.12
N ASN A 179 -7.05 -13.66 -18.74
CA ASN A 179 -6.99 -12.25 -19.07
C ASN A 179 -5.69 -11.96 -19.83
N VAL A 180 -5.73 -12.20 -21.14
CA VAL A 180 -4.58 -12.12 -22.05
C VAL A 180 -4.20 -10.65 -22.26
N ARG A 181 -2.89 -10.36 -22.23
CA ARG A 181 -2.35 -9.00 -22.39
C ARG A 181 -1.84 -8.82 -23.81
N GLY A 182 -2.15 -7.70 -24.45
CA GLY A 182 -1.75 -7.47 -25.83
C GLY A 182 -2.45 -8.45 -26.77
N THR A 183 -1.69 -9.02 -27.72
CA THR A 183 -2.24 -10.00 -28.66
C THR A 183 -2.33 -11.40 -28.04
N GLY A 184 -1.44 -11.71 -27.10
CA GLY A 184 -1.29 -13.06 -26.55
C GLY A 184 -0.46 -14.00 -27.41
N ASP A 185 0.07 -13.50 -28.52
CA ASP A 185 0.91 -14.22 -29.48
C ASP A 185 2.40 -13.84 -29.36
N GLU A 186 2.74 -13.00 -28.39
CA GLU A 186 4.12 -12.72 -28.03
C GLU A 186 4.78 -13.98 -27.45
N GLY A 187 5.96 -14.32 -27.97
CA GLY A 187 6.71 -15.50 -27.53
C GLY A 187 7.13 -15.39 -26.06
N GLN A 188 6.89 -16.46 -25.31
CA GLN A 188 7.24 -16.61 -23.90
C GLN A 188 7.89 -17.97 -23.67
N SER A 189 8.79 -18.04 -22.69
CA SER A 189 9.30 -19.31 -22.19
C SER A 189 8.64 -19.69 -20.88
N TRP A 190 8.32 -20.98 -20.73
CA TRP A 190 7.84 -21.56 -19.49
C TRP A 190 8.73 -22.71 -19.04
N THR A 191 9.22 -22.61 -17.81
CA THR A 191 10.10 -23.60 -17.22
C THR A 191 9.42 -24.18 -15.98
N CYS A 192 9.34 -25.50 -15.85
CA CYS A 192 8.80 -26.12 -14.64
C CYS A 192 9.67 -25.71 -13.43
N ALA A 193 9.06 -25.32 -12.31
CA ALA A 193 9.80 -24.93 -11.11
C ALA A 193 10.71 -26.07 -10.59
N ARG A 194 10.28 -27.32 -10.79
CA ARG A 194 11.08 -28.51 -10.51
C ARG A 194 12.31 -28.63 -11.41
N ASP A 195 12.17 -28.31 -12.70
CA ASP A 195 13.30 -28.28 -13.65
C ASP A 195 14.25 -27.12 -13.36
N VAL A 196 13.73 -25.94 -12.99
CA VAL A 196 14.54 -24.84 -12.48
C VAL A 196 15.38 -25.30 -11.28
N ALA A 197 14.75 -25.97 -10.31
CA ALA A 197 15.44 -26.48 -9.13
C ALA A 197 16.52 -27.51 -9.48
N ARG A 198 16.26 -28.44 -10.40
CA ARG A 198 17.28 -29.36 -10.91
C ARG A 198 18.43 -28.64 -11.62
N ALA A 199 18.14 -27.62 -12.42
CA ALA A 199 19.18 -26.83 -13.07
C ALA A 199 20.05 -26.06 -12.06
N VAL A 200 19.46 -25.53 -10.99
CA VAL A 200 20.21 -24.94 -9.86
C VAL A 200 21.12 -25.98 -9.19
N VAL A 201 20.65 -27.23 -9.00
CA VAL A 201 21.48 -28.33 -8.48
C VAL A 201 22.68 -28.59 -9.39
N GLU A 202 22.49 -28.66 -10.72
CA GLU A 202 23.60 -28.85 -11.66
C GLU A 202 24.58 -27.68 -11.66
N LEU A 203 24.08 -26.45 -11.58
CA LEU A 203 24.93 -25.26 -11.47
C LEU A 203 25.79 -25.27 -10.20
N CYS A 204 25.25 -25.73 -9.06
CA CYS A 204 26.02 -25.84 -7.80
C CYS A 204 27.17 -26.86 -7.88
N LYS A 205 27.10 -27.81 -8.83
CA LYS A 205 28.18 -28.78 -9.10
C LYS A 205 29.26 -28.21 -10.02
N ALA A 206 28.94 -27.20 -10.83
CA ALA A 206 29.88 -26.61 -11.76
C ALA A 206 31.07 -25.96 -11.02
N ASP A 207 32.23 -25.98 -11.68
CA ASP A 207 33.47 -25.39 -11.15
C ASP A 207 33.58 -23.88 -11.41
N LYS A 208 32.81 -23.37 -12.38
CA LYS A 208 32.81 -21.97 -12.79
C LYS A 208 31.42 -21.56 -13.21
N TRP A 209 31.03 -20.34 -12.87
CA TRP A 209 29.75 -19.76 -13.27
C TRP A 209 29.93 -18.65 -14.30
N GLU A 210 29.02 -18.61 -15.27
CA GLU A 210 28.83 -17.43 -16.10
C GLU A 210 28.01 -16.39 -15.34
N SER A 211 28.23 -15.11 -15.62
CA SER A 211 27.52 -14.01 -14.95
C SER A 211 25.99 -14.06 -15.11
N HIS A 212 25.52 -14.70 -16.18
CA HIS A 212 24.10 -14.93 -16.46
C HIS A 212 23.89 -16.39 -16.82
N THR A 213 22.91 -17.03 -16.18
CA THR A 213 22.50 -18.40 -16.47
C THR A 213 21.04 -18.39 -16.87
N TYR A 214 20.72 -18.84 -18.09
CA TYR A 214 19.35 -18.96 -18.57
C TYR A 214 18.93 -20.41 -18.64
N VAL A 215 17.76 -20.70 -18.08
CA VAL A 215 17.10 -22.00 -18.20
C VAL A 215 15.71 -21.75 -18.75
N ALA A 216 15.44 -22.27 -19.94
CA ALA A 216 14.15 -22.16 -20.60
C ALA A 216 13.65 -23.55 -20.97
N GLY A 217 12.41 -23.85 -20.61
CA GLY A 217 11.70 -25.04 -21.07
C GLY A 217 10.99 -24.80 -22.41
N GLU A 218 9.66 -24.88 -22.38
CA GLU A 218 8.81 -24.73 -23.56
C GLU A 218 8.75 -23.26 -24.01
N TRP A 219 8.82 -23.02 -25.32
CA TRP A 219 8.61 -21.71 -25.94
C TRP A 219 7.32 -21.68 -26.73
N SER A 220 6.39 -20.80 -26.37
CA SER A 220 5.09 -20.69 -27.03
C SER A 220 4.41 -19.36 -26.68
N THR A 221 3.10 -19.24 -26.86
CA THR A 221 2.33 -18.01 -26.64
C THR A 221 1.17 -18.25 -25.67
N PHE A 222 0.71 -17.21 -24.96
CA PHE A 222 -0.40 -17.39 -24.02
C PHE A 222 -1.65 -17.96 -24.71
N ASN A 223 -1.96 -17.55 -25.94
CA ASN A 223 -3.07 -18.12 -26.71
C ASN A 223 -2.89 -19.62 -26.97
N ALA A 224 -1.69 -20.04 -27.35
CA ALA A 224 -1.38 -21.45 -27.59
C ALA A 224 -1.41 -22.27 -26.29
N ALA A 225 -0.85 -21.76 -25.20
CA ALA A 225 -0.92 -22.41 -23.88
C ALA A 225 -2.36 -22.60 -23.40
N ILE A 226 -3.21 -21.58 -23.51
CA ILE A 226 -4.63 -21.69 -23.14
C ILE A 226 -5.32 -22.76 -23.99
N LYS A 227 -5.05 -22.82 -25.29
CA LYS A 227 -5.60 -23.86 -26.18
C LYS A 227 -5.15 -25.27 -25.76
N THR A 228 -3.89 -25.42 -25.35
CA THR A 228 -3.38 -26.69 -24.79
C THR A 228 -4.13 -27.07 -23.51
N MET A 229 -4.35 -26.11 -22.61
CA MET A 229 -5.14 -26.36 -21.39
C MET A 229 -6.58 -26.76 -21.71
N GLU A 230 -7.27 -26.05 -22.59
CA GLU A 230 -8.65 -26.41 -22.99
C GLU A 230 -8.74 -27.82 -23.59
N SER A 231 -7.75 -28.19 -24.41
CA SER A 231 -7.68 -29.51 -25.02
C SER A 231 -7.46 -30.61 -23.97
N PHE A 232 -6.55 -30.36 -23.00
CA PHE A 232 -6.26 -31.29 -21.91
C PHE A 232 -7.45 -31.47 -20.96
N TYR A 233 -8.11 -30.37 -20.57
CA TYR A 233 -9.24 -30.39 -19.63
C TYR A 233 -10.59 -30.67 -20.32
N GLY A 234 -10.65 -30.72 -21.65
CA GLY A 234 -11.87 -30.98 -22.40
C GLY A 234 -12.96 -29.91 -22.24
N ARG A 235 -12.59 -28.66 -21.93
CA ARG A 235 -13.54 -27.55 -21.74
C ARG A 235 -12.95 -26.20 -22.17
N PRO A 236 -13.75 -25.29 -22.76
CA PRO A 236 -13.27 -23.96 -23.14
C PRO A 236 -12.97 -23.12 -21.89
N MET A 237 -12.02 -22.20 -22.00
CA MET A 237 -11.66 -21.24 -20.96
C MET A 237 -12.18 -19.86 -21.36
N PRO A 238 -13.05 -19.20 -20.57
CA PRO A 238 -13.42 -17.81 -20.77
C PRO A 238 -12.18 -16.90 -20.86
N ARG A 239 -12.12 -16.08 -21.92
CA ARG A 239 -10.96 -15.23 -22.21
C ARG A 239 -11.37 -13.78 -22.37
N THR A 240 -10.61 -12.89 -21.75
CA THR A 240 -10.63 -11.45 -22.03
C THR A 240 -9.26 -11.01 -22.54
N TYR A 241 -9.25 -9.92 -23.30
CA TYR A 241 -8.02 -9.32 -23.81
C TYR A 241 -7.89 -7.90 -23.26
N ARG A 242 -6.71 -7.55 -22.75
CA ARG A 242 -6.34 -6.17 -22.41
C ARG A 242 -5.51 -5.60 -23.54
N THR A 243 -6.03 -4.57 -24.19
CA THR A 243 -5.29 -3.90 -25.26
C THR A 243 -4.05 -3.19 -24.69
N LEU A 244 -3.08 -2.92 -25.55
CA LEU A 244 -1.90 -2.13 -25.16
C LEU A 244 -2.33 -0.74 -24.63
N GLU A 245 -3.40 -0.18 -25.18
CA GLU A 245 -3.95 1.10 -24.73
C GLU A 245 -4.53 0.99 -23.31
N ASP A 246 -5.34 -0.05 -23.03
CA ASP A 246 -5.88 -0.27 -21.68
C ASP A 246 -4.77 -0.48 -20.64
N ILE A 247 -3.70 -1.17 -21.04
CA ILE A 247 -2.52 -1.40 -20.19
C ILE A 247 -1.83 -0.06 -19.93
N ARG A 248 -1.58 0.76 -20.96
CA ARG A 248 -0.97 2.08 -20.82
C ARG A 248 -1.82 3.02 -19.96
N LEU A 249 -3.13 3.06 -20.18
CA LEU A 249 -4.06 3.88 -19.40
C LEU A 249 -4.09 3.45 -17.92
N SER A 250 -4.06 2.14 -17.67
CA SER A 250 -3.99 1.62 -16.30
C SER A 250 -2.65 1.95 -15.64
N LEU A 251 -1.53 1.79 -16.35
CA LEU A 251 -0.22 2.16 -15.82
C LEU A 251 -0.12 3.67 -15.56
N ALA A 252 -0.66 4.51 -16.45
CA ALA A 252 -0.70 5.96 -16.25
C ALA A 252 -1.58 6.35 -15.04
N THR A 253 -2.73 5.69 -14.87
CA THR A 253 -3.62 5.88 -13.73
C THR A 253 -2.96 5.39 -12.43
N SER A 254 -2.32 4.22 -12.44
CA SER A 254 -1.57 3.67 -11.31
C SER A 254 -0.34 4.50 -10.96
N LEU A 255 0.37 5.06 -11.94
CA LEU A 255 1.49 5.99 -11.72
C LEU A 255 1.01 7.32 -11.14
N ARG A 256 -0.17 7.82 -11.54
CA ARG A 256 -0.79 9.00 -10.92
C ARG A 256 -1.20 8.72 -9.47
N ILE A 257 -1.79 7.55 -9.20
CA ILE A 257 -2.14 7.12 -7.83
C ILE A 257 -0.88 6.88 -6.98
N ALA A 258 0.17 6.27 -7.53
CA ALA A 258 1.44 6.00 -6.85
C ALA A 258 2.27 7.26 -6.62
N ALA A 259 2.24 8.23 -7.55
CA ALA A 259 2.82 9.56 -7.35
C ALA A 259 2.09 10.34 -6.25
N MET A 260 0.81 10.04 -6.01
CA MET A 260 0.06 10.50 -4.84
C MET A 260 0.34 9.68 -3.56
N ALA A 261 1.06 8.56 -3.65
CA ALA A 261 1.25 7.57 -2.57
C ALA A 261 2.72 7.16 -2.33
N SER A 262 3.69 8.06 -2.47
CA SER A 262 5.10 7.79 -2.09
C SER A 262 5.34 8.01 -0.59
N PRO A 263 6.07 7.12 0.12
CA PRO A 263 6.31 7.21 1.56
C PRO A 263 7.49 8.13 1.87
N ALA A 264 7.17 9.42 2.06
CA ALA A 264 7.81 10.24 3.07
C ALA A 264 6.67 10.94 3.80
N LEU A 265 6.40 10.53 5.04
CA LEU A 265 5.38 11.12 5.91
C LEU A 265 5.69 12.61 6.13
N THR A 266 5.26 13.44 5.19
CA THR A 266 4.68 14.73 5.54
C THR A 266 3.21 14.42 5.85
N PRO A 267 2.71 14.72 7.05
CA PRO A 267 1.29 14.64 7.32
C PRO A 267 0.53 15.41 6.23
N SER A 268 -0.58 14.86 5.74
CA SER A 268 -1.49 15.61 4.87
C SER A 268 -1.73 16.98 5.49
N PHE A 269 -1.72 18.07 4.70
CA PHE A 269 -1.99 19.42 5.20
C PHE A 269 -3.29 19.48 6.03
N LEU A 270 -4.32 18.75 5.58
CA LEU A 270 -5.61 18.67 6.25
C LEU A 270 -5.54 17.89 7.57
N GLY A 271 -4.61 16.94 7.75
CA GLY A 271 -4.58 16.10 8.95
C GLY A 271 -5.80 15.17 9.05
N LYS A 272 -6.35 15.00 10.25
CA LYS A 272 -7.47 14.08 10.55
C LYS A 272 -8.82 14.77 10.27
N PRO A 273 -9.79 14.10 9.62
CA PRO A 273 -11.17 14.57 9.59
C PRO A 273 -11.80 14.46 10.97
N ILE A 274 -12.49 15.50 11.40
CA ILE A 274 -13.06 15.61 12.75
C ILE A 274 -14.57 15.81 12.75
N GLU A 275 -15.16 16.26 11.65
CA GLU A 275 -16.60 16.53 11.55
C GLU A 275 -17.13 16.36 10.13
N ILE A 276 -18.39 15.94 10.01
CA ILE A 276 -19.15 15.98 8.75
C ILE A 276 -20.46 16.75 8.96
N CYS A 277 -20.70 17.73 8.09
CA CYS A 277 -21.86 18.60 8.23
C CYS A 277 -22.92 18.36 7.16
N ILE A 278 -24.18 18.31 7.61
CA ILE A 278 -25.38 18.37 6.78
C ILE A 278 -26.03 19.74 6.94
N VAL A 279 -26.20 20.45 5.83
CA VAL A 279 -26.94 21.72 5.81
C VAL A 279 -28.39 21.46 5.43
N THR A 280 -29.32 22.03 6.19
CA THR A 280 -30.76 21.78 6.07
C THR A 280 -31.58 23.06 6.27
N PRO A 281 -32.76 23.18 5.64
CA PRO A 281 -33.71 24.23 5.98
C PRO A 281 -34.42 24.01 7.33
N SER A 282 -34.26 22.85 7.97
CA SER A 282 -34.85 22.57 9.28
C SER A 282 -34.03 21.56 10.09
N HIS A 283 -33.27 22.06 11.06
CA HIS A 283 -32.46 21.23 11.95
C HIS A 283 -33.33 20.22 12.71
N LYS A 284 -34.50 20.63 13.23
CA LYS A 284 -35.39 19.75 14.00
C LYS A 284 -35.85 18.52 13.22
N ARG A 285 -36.24 18.70 11.95
CA ARG A 285 -36.62 17.57 11.09
C ARG A 285 -35.43 16.65 10.81
N THR A 286 -34.27 17.24 10.47
CA THR A 286 -33.09 16.47 10.08
C THR A 286 -32.50 15.69 11.26
N ILE A 287 -32.33 16.30 12.44
CA ILE A 287 -31.83 15.58 13.63
C ILE A 287 -32.81 14.51 14.09
N ALA A 288 -34.13 14.75 14.02
CA ALA A 288 -35.12 13.72 14.34
C ALA A 288 -35.00 12.51 13.41
N ALA A 289 -34.83 12.73 12.11
CA ALA A 289 -34.62 11.66 11.13
C ALA A 289 -33.30 10.90 11.39
N LEU A 290 -32.19 11.62 11.61
CA LEU A 290 -30.89 11.00 11.89
C LEU A 290 -30.88 10.23 13.22
N SER A 291 -31.62 10.68 14.22
CA SER A 291 -31.80 9.94 15.48
C SER A 291 -32.53 8.61 15.31
N THR A 292 -33.38 8.45 14.30
CA THR A 292 -33.95 7.12 13.98
C THR A 292 -32.90 6.12 13.50
N LEU A 293 -31.76 6.61 13.02
CA LEU A 293 -30.60 5.80 12.63
C LEU A 293 -29.62 5.59 13.80
N GLY A 294 -29.94 6.08 14.99
CA GLY A 294 -29.08 5.98 16.18
C GLY A 294 -28.05 7.10 16.31
N ILE A 295 -28.15 8.18 15.53
CA ILE A 295 -27.24 9.34 15.66
C ILE A 295 -27.79 10.30 16.72
N GLY A 296 -27.02 10.50 17.79
CA GLY A 296 -27.37 11.35 18.93
C GLY A 296 -26.72 10.84 20.23
N PRO A 297 -27.00 11.47 21.38
CA PRO A 297 -27.84 12.66 21.55
C PRO A 297 -27.19 13.91 20.93
N TRP A 298 -28.02 14.86 20.53
CA TRP A 298 -27.63 16.11 19.89
C TRP A 298 -27.60 17.26 20.90
N ARG A 299 -26.60 18.12 20.74
CA ARG A 299 -26.49 19.42 21.41
C ARG A 299 -26.78 20.52 20.40
N ILE A 300 -27.71 21.41 20.71
CA ILE A 300 -28.17 22.46 19.79
C ILE A 300 -27.70 23.83 20.29
N TYR A 301 -27.07 24.63 19.42
CA TYR A 301 -26.43 25.89 19.76
C TYR A 301 -26.81 27.07 18.85
N THR A 302 -26.98 28.21 19.53
CA THR A 302 -27.00 29.64 19.17
C THR A 302 -25.73 30.20 18.59
N CYS A 303 -25.51 30.27 17.28
CA CYS A 303 -24.48 31.18 16.76
C CYS A 303 -25.15 32.43 16.21
N SER A 304 -24.89 33.59 16.83
CA SER A 304 -25.52 34.87 16.51
C SER A 304 -24.52 36.02 16.63
N PRO A 305 -24.80 37.21 16.09
CA PRO A 305 -23.92 38.37 16.23
C PRO A 305 -23.68 38.80 17.69
N GLN A 306 -24.52 38.37 18.64
CA GLN A 306 -24.39 38.68 20.06
C GLN A 306 -23.32 37.83 20.76
N ASN A 307 -23.01 36.64 20.27
CA ASN A 307 -22.10 35.69 20.90
C ASN A 307 -21.02 35.15 19.96
N THR A 308 -20.94 35.68 18.75
CA THR A 308 -19.98 35.29 17.72
C THR A 308 -19.37 36.55 17.13
N THR A 309 -18.07 36.70 17.30
CA THR A 309 -17.32 37.85 16.78
C THR A 309 -16.66 37.51 15.45
N ALA A 310 -16.12 38.52 14.76
CA ALA A 310 -15.38 38.36 13.50
C ALA A 310 -16.12 37.55 12.41
N GLN A 311 -17.46 37.67 12.37
CA GLN A 311 -18.29 37.00 11.37
C GLN A 311 -18.02 37.56 9.97
N THR A 312 -17.65 36.67 9.04
CA THR A 312 -17.41 37.05 7.63
C THR A 312 -18.17 36.14 6.67
N TYR A 313 -18.52 36.70 5.51
CA TYR A 313 -19.07 36.00 4.35
C TYR A 313 -18.38 36.56 3.11
N HIS A 314 -17.78 35.70 2.29
CA HIS A 314 -16.92 36.06 1.14
C HIS A 314 -15.93 37.18 1.46
N ASN A 315 -15.15 36.98 2.53
CA ASN A 315 -14.13 37.92 3.04
C ASN A 315 -14.66 39.31 3.43
N LYS A 316 -15.98 39.47 3.63
CA LYS A 316 -16.60 40.72 4.08
C LYS A 316 -17.26 40.54 5.43
N PRO A 317 -17.19 41.52 6.34
CA PRO A 317 -17.96 41.48 7.58
C PRO A 317 -19.44 41.26 7.30
N SER A 318 -20.03 40.27 7.96
CA SER A 318 -21.42 39.87 7.72
C SER A 318 -22.04 39.36 9.02
N PRO A 319 -23.02 40.07 9.60
CA PRO A 319 -23.76 39.52 10.73
C PRO A 319 -24.68 38.39 10.24
N PHE A 320 -24.52 37.21 10.83
CA PHE A 320 -25.36 36.04 10.52
C PHE A 320 -25.78 35.29 11.78
N THR A 321 -26.88 34.55 11.68
CA THR A 321 -27.36 33.62 12.72
C THR A 321 -27.48 32.22 12.15
N LEU A 322 -26.92 31.23 12.85
CA LEU A 322 -26.92 29.81 12.50
C LEU A 322 -27.37 28.97 13.69
N ARG A 323 -28.06 27.87 13.40
CA ARG A 323 -28.32 26.79 14.37
C ARG A 323 -27.34 25.67 14.10
N PHE A 324 -26.50 25.37 15.07
CA PHE A 324 -25.57 24.25 15.02
C PHE A 324 -26.06 23.10 15.89
N CYS A 325 -26.07 21.89 15.36
CA CYS A 325 -26.44 20.68 16.10
C CYS A 325 -25.30 19.68 16.03
N TYR A 326 -24.75 19.26 17.17
CA TYR A 326 -23.61 18.34 17.22
C TYR A 326 -23.97 17.01 17.90
N ALA A 327 -23.53 15.91 17.30
CA ALA A 327 -23.58 14.57 17.91
C ALA A 327 -22.27 13.81 17.64
N ALA A 328 -21.64 13.27 18.69
CA ALA A 328 -20.47 12.41 18.54
C ALA A 328 -20.87 11.01 18.04
N ILE A 329 -20.11 10.44 17.11
CA ILE A 329 -20.33 9.05 16.65
C ILE A 329 -20.17 8.06 17.81
N THR A 330 -19.18 8.30 18.66
CA THR A 330 -18.84 7.51 19.84
C THR A 330 -18.78 8.45 21.04
N PRO A 331 -19.90 8.67 21.76
CA PRO A 331 -19.97 9.67 22.83
C PRO A 331 -18.95 9.50 23.97
N SER A 332 -18.46 8.28 24.18
CA SER A 332 -17.43 7.98 25.19
C SER A 332 -16.00 8.31 24.73
N ASP A 333 -15.77 8.60 23.45
CA ASP A 333 -14.46 8.94 22.90
C ASP A 333 -14.35 10.46 22.69
N PRO A 334 -13.45 11.16 23.42
CA PRO A 334 -13.25 12.60 23.26
C PRO A 334 -12.67 12.98 21.88
N ASN A 335 -12.15 12.01 21.12
CA ASN A 335 -11.62 12.21 19.76
C ASN A 335 -12.57 11.68 18.68
N SER A 336 -13.81 11.38 19.04
CA SER A 336 -14.82 10.90 18.10
C SER A 336 -15.10 11.95 17.03
N MET A 337 -15.34 11.47 15.81
CA MET A 337 -15.82 12.33 14.75
C MET A 337 -17.23 12.82 15.10
N ILE A 338 -17.53 14.05 14.70
CA ILE A 338 -18.80 14.71 14.98
C ILE A 338 -19.69 14.69 13.74
N TYR A 339 -20.97 14.40 13.95
CA TYR A 339 -22.03 14.78 13.02
C TYR A 339 -22.49 16.20 13.37
N GLU A 340 -22.46 17.07 12.38
CA GLU A 340 -23.00 18.42 12.48
C GLU A 340 -24.25 18.55 11.58
N VAL A 341 -25.27 19.25 12.09
CA VAL A 341 -26.37 19.75 11.29
C VAL A 341 -26.44 21.26 11.43
N ILE A 342 -26.38 21.98 10.31
CA ILE A 342 -26.51 23.43 10.26
C ILE A 342 -27.84 23.82 9.62
N GLU A 343 -28.56 24.72 10.29
CA GLU A 343 -29.65 25.48 9.68
C GLU A 343 -29.28 26.99 9.64
N PRO A 344 -29.22 27.61 8.45
CA PRO A 344 -29.09 29.05 8.35
C PRO A 344 -30.39 29.75 8.77
N VAL A 345 -30.31 30.71 9.69
CA VAL A 345 -31.49 31.43 10.24
C VAL A 345 -31.62 32.84 9.67
N SER A 346 -30.52 33.61 9.66
CA SER A 346 -30.52 34.95 9.09
C SER A 346 -29.12 35.41 8.66
N GLY A 347 -29.08 36.43 7.80
CA GLY A 347 -27.84 36.96 7.23
C GLY A 347 -27.34 36.14 6.04
N PRO A 348 -26.48 36.71 5.18
CA PRO A 348 -25.92 35.97 4.06
C PRO A 348 -24.85 35.00 4.58
N THR A 349 -24.96 33.74 4.16
CA THR A 349 -24.06 32.65 4.56
C THR A 349 -23.85 31.66 3.42
N ILE A 350 -22.71 30.97 3.42
CA ILE A 350 -22.42 29.90 2.44
C ILE A 350 -23.40 28.73 2.57
N PHE A 351 -24.01 28.55 3.75
CA PHE A 351 -25.00 27.51 3.99
C PHE A 351 -26.34 27.83 3.31
N GLN A 352 -26.77 29.09 3.35
CA GLN A 352 -27.95 29.51 2.60
C GLN A 352 -27.67 29.43 1.09
N GLU A 353 -26.48 29.85 0.64
CA GLU A 353 -26.04 29.71 -0.75
C GLU A 353 -26.10 28.24 -1.23
N PHE A 354 -25.61 27.31 -0.40
CA PHE A 354 -25.69 25.88 -0.69
C PHE A 354 -27.12 25.35 -0.77
N LEU A 355 -28.01 25.76 0.14
CA LEU A 355 -29.42 25.38 0.07
C LEU A 355 -30.08 25.89 -1.21
N ASP A 356 -29.78 27.12 -1.62
CA ASP A 356 -30.35 27.75 -2.80
C ASP A 356 -29.86 27.08 -4.09
N GLU A 357 -28.58 26.67 -4.14
CA GLU A 357 -27.96 26.09 -5.33
C GLU A 357 -28.12 24.56 -5.46
N LYS A 358 -28.03 23.84 -4.34
CA LYS A 358 -27.92 22.37 -4.30
C LYS A 358 -29.04 21.70 -3.52
N GLY A 359 -29.73 22.44 -2.65
CA GLY A 359 -30.67 21.89 -1.68
C GLY A 359 -29.98 21.28 -0.45
N GLU A 360 -30.76 20.65 0.41
CA GLU A 360 -30.27 20.00 1.63
C GLU A 360 -29.32 18.84 1.33
N GLY A 361 -28.24 18.72 2.11
CA GLY A 361 -27.27 17.64 1.94
C GLY A 361 -25.98 17.85 2.72
N ILE A 362 -25.01 16.96 2.50
CA ILE A 362 -23.66 17.07 3.07
C ILE A 362 -22.95 18.26 2.42
N HIS A 363 -22.51 19.21 3.23
CA HIS A 363 -21.89 20.46 2.77
C HIS A 363 -20.37 20.45 2.86
N HIS A 364 -19.85 20.10 4.03
CA HIS A 364 -18.41 20.16 4.30
C HIS A 364 -17.95 19.05 5.23
N VAL A 365 -16.62 18.87 5.24
CA VAL A 365 -15.89 18.05 6.20
C VAL A 365 -14.88 18.95 6.89
N ALA A 366 -14.88 18.92 8.22
CA ALA A 366 -13.90 19.66 9.01
C ALA A 366 -12.66 18.82 9.29
N TYR A 367 -11.52 19.49 9.37
CA TYR A 367 -10.23 18.87 9.59
C TYR A 367 -9.41 19.59 10.68
N ASP A 368 -8.61 18.81 11.41
CA ASP A 368 -7.77 19.34 12.50
C ASP A 368 -6.52 20.10 12.00
N CYS A 369 -6.18 19.97 10.72
CA CYS A 369 -4.97 20.53 10.10
C CYS A 369 -3.70 20.20 10.89
N ASN A 370 -3.63 19.00 11.50
CA ASN A 370 -2.55 18.54 12.38
C ASN A 370 -2.30 19.46 13.60
N GLY A 371 -3.29 20.24 14.01
CA GLY A 371 -3.19 21.14 15.16
C GLY A 371 -2.33 22.39 14.93
N ILE A 372 -1.96 22.73 13.69
CA ILE A 372 -1.22 23.98 13.39
C ILE A 372 -2.06 25.22 13.73
N ALA A 373 -1.44 26.40 13.89
CA ALA A 373 -2.16 27.62 14.27
C ALA A 373 -3.11 28.11 13.18
N MET A 374 -4.24 28.74 13.55
CA MET A 374 -5.33 29.10 12.62
C MET A 374 -4.85 29.97 11.45
N GLU A 375 -3.98 30.94 11.71
CA GLU A 375 -3.40 31.81 10.68
C GLU A 375 -2.59 31.01 9.65
N GLU A 376 -1.91 29.94 10.10
CA GLU A 376 -1.16 29.04 9.22
C GLU A 376 -2.08 28.12 8.43
N ARG A 377 -3.21 27.70 9.00
CA ARG A 377 -4.26 26.96 8.28
C ARG A 377 -4.80 27.81 7.14
N VAL A 378 -5.23 29.04 7.43
CA VAL A 378 -5.76 29.98 6.42
C VAL A 378 -4.74 30.22 5.31
N ARG A 379 -3.49 30.49 5.66
CA ARG A 379 -2.39 30.66 4.69
C ARG A 379 -2.19 29.39 3.84
N GLY A 380 -2.19 28.22 4.46
CA GLY A 380 -1.99 26.95 3.79
C GLY A 380 -3.11 26.59 2.80
N PHE A 381 -4.37 26.89 3.14
CA PHE A 381 -5.50 26.76 2.21
C PHE A 381 -5.35 27.72 1.01
N LYS A 382 -5.01 28.98 1.28
CA LYS A 382 -4.80 29.99 0.23
C LYS A 382 -3.69 29.63 -0.74
N GLU A 383 -2.54 29.16 -0.25
CA GLU A 383 -1.44 28.67 -1.08
C GLU A 383 -1.84 27.50 -2.00
N ARG A 384 -2.90 26.78 -1.64
CA ARG A 384 -3.46 25.64 -2.38
C ARG A 384 -4.65 26.03 -3.27
N GLY A 385 -4.96 27.32 -3.39
CA GLY A 385 -6.04 27.82 -4.23
C GLY A 385 -7.44 27.74 -3.59
N PHE A 386 -7.52 27.62 -2.27
CA PHE A 386 -8.80 27.68 -1.55
C PHE A 386 -8.91 29.01 -0.81
N GLU A 387 -10.01 29.72 -1.05
CA GLU A 387 -10.31 31.00 -0.41
C GLU A 387 -11.17 30.79 0.83
N CYS A 388 -10.94 31.58 1.86
CA CYS A 388 -11.82 31.61 3.03
C CYS A 388 -13.14 32.29 2.64
N VAL A 389 -14.23 31.53 2.62
CA VAL A 389 -15.55 31.98 2.16
C VAL A 389 -16.51 32.30 3.30
N GLN A 390 -16.25 31.78 4.50
CA GLN A 390 -16.99 32.14 5.72
C GLN A 390 -16.13 31.88 6.95
N SER A 391 -16.22 32.72 7.97
CA SER A 391 -15.49 32.54 9.23
C SER A 391 -16.20 33.19 10.41
N GLY A 392 -15.79 32.82 11.62
CA GLY A 392 -16.24 33.46 12.85
C GLY A 392 -15.49 32.95 14.07
N LYS A 393 -15.65 33.67 15.19
CA LYS A 393 -15.13 33.28 16.51
C LYS A 393 -16.31 33.19 17.46
N TRP A 394 -16.77 31.97 17.72
CA TRP A 394 -17.88 31.68 18.62
C TRP A 394 -17.43 31.72 20.08
N MET A 395 -18.37 32.11 20.96
CA MET A 395 -18.16 32.51 22.36
C MET A 395 -17.53 33.90 22.51
N VAL A 396 -17.87 34.59 23.60
CA VAL A 396 -17.57 36.02 23.80
C VAL A 396 -16.06 36.31 23.88
N GLY A 397 -15.25 35.32 24.27
CA GLY A 397 -13.77 35.40 24.26
C GLY A 397 -13.13 34.89 22.97
N GLY A 398 -13.91 34.40 22.00
CA GLY A 398 -13.42 33.82 20.75
C GLY A 398 -12.75 32.45 20.92
N GLU A 399 -13.20 31.68 21.91
CA GLU A 399 -12.60 30.43 22.33
C GLU A 399 -12.78 29.28 21.32
N ASN A 400 -13.69 29.44 20.35
CA ASN A 400 -13.85 28.57 19.20
C ASN A 400 -13.78 29.40 17.91
N GLU A 401 -12.73 29.23 17.12
CA GLU A 401 -12.56 29.89 15.83
C GLU A 401 -12.76 28.90 14.69
N PHE A 402 -13.64 29.24 13.75
CA PHE A 402 -13.97 28.41 12.59
C PHE A 402 -13.76 29.16 11.28
N ALA A 403 -13.34 28.44 10.24
CA ALA A 403 -13.16 28.98 8.89
C ALA A 403 -13.47 27.93 7.83
N PHE A 404 -14.19 28.36 6.80
CA PHE A 404 -14.65 27.55 5.67
C PHE A 404 -13.94 27.96 4.38
N PHE A 405 -13.55 26.97 3.58
CA PHE A 405 -12.68 27.14 2.43
C PHE A 405 -13.24 26.46 1.19
N GLU A 406 -13.26 27.20 0.07
CA GLU A 406 -13.72 26.71 -1.23
C GLU A 406 -12.74 27.12 -2.34
N ASN A 407 -12.68 26.31 -3.41
CA ASN A 407 -11.94 26.66 -4.61
C ASN A 407 -12.90 27.20 -5.67
N ARG A 408 -12.94 28.54 -5.82
CA ARG A 408 -13.86 29.23 -6.74
C ARG A 408 -13.21 29.66 -8.07
N GLU A 409 -11.88 29.65 -8.19
CA GLU A 409 -11.16 29.97 -9.44
C GLU A 409 -10.08 28.93 -9.79
N GLY A 410 -10.24 28.23 -10.91
CA GLY A 410 -9.16 27.49 -11.59
C GLY A 410 -9.13 25.96 -11.41
N GLY A 411 -9.54 25.25 -12.46
CA GLY A 411 -8.95 23.97 -12.88
C GLY A 411 -9.38 22.67 -12.18
N LEU A 412 -9.79 22.69 -10.90
CA LEU A 412 -10.12 21.44 -10.18
C LEU A 412 -11.61 21.23 -9.87
N GLY A 413 -12.44 22.29 -9.88
CA GLY A 413 -13.92 22.18 -9.90
C GLY A 413 -14.54 21.30 -8.80
N LEU A 414 -13.92 21.20 -7.63
CA LEU A 414 -14.45 20.42 -6.52
C LEU A 414 -15.63 21.19 -5.91
N GLY A 415 -16.84 20.67 -6.07
CA GLY A 415 -18.06 21.20 -5.42
C GLY A 415 -18.13 20.90 -3.93
N THR A 416 -17.00 20.97 -3.22
CA THR A 416 -16.84 20.56 -1.82
C THR A 416 -16.23 21.70 -1.02
N CYS A 417 -16.85 22.01 0.12
CA CYS A 417 -16.34 22.97 1.10
C CYS A 417 -15.52 22.24 2.18
N PHE A 418 -14.44 22.87 2.65
CA PHE A 418 -13.60 22.36 3.74
C PHE A 418 -13.70 23.29 4.94
N GLU A 419 -13.69 22.72 6.14
CA GLU A 419 -13.65 23.51 7.38
C GLU A 419 -12.40 23.20 8.20
N THR A 420 -11.95 24.18 8.98
CA THR A 420 -11.11 23.91 10.13
C THR A 420 -11.56 24.70 11.36
N ILE A 421 -11.41 24.08 12.53
CA ILE A 421 -11.84 24.63 13.82
C ILE A 421 -10.65 24.64 14.78
N LYS A 422 -10.44 25.76 15.47
CA LYS A 422 -9.47 25.90 16.55
C LYS A 422 -10.23 26.11 17.85
N PHE A 423 -9.98 25.23 18.82
CA PHE A 423 -10.44 25.39 20.20
C PHE A 423 -9.29 25.94 21.04
N GLU A 424 -9.55 26.90 21.93
CA GLU A 424 -8.58 27.37 22.91
C GLU A 424 -8.26 26.31 23.97
N GLU A 425 -7.10 26.44 24.62
CA GLU A 425 -6.65 25.49 25.64
C GLU A 425 -7.63 25.47 26.83
N GLY A 426 -8.04 24.27 27.25
CA GLY A 426 -9.05 24.10 28.31
C GLY A 426 -10.50 24.21 27.84
N TRP A 427 -10.75 24.18 26.52
CA TRP A 427 -12.10 24.17 25.96
C TRP A 427 -12.99 23.08 26.58
N GLY A 428 -14.11 23.52 27.14
CA GLY A 428 -15.23 22.68 27.55
C GLY A 428 -16.47 23.13 26.78
N TRP A 429 -17.28 22.16 26.35
CA TRP A 429 -18.54 22.46 25.68
C TRP A 429 -19.48 23.22 26.63
N PRO A 430 -20.02 24.39 26.24
CA PRO A 430 -21.03 25.06 27.05
C PRO A 430 -22.34 24.26 27.07
N GLU A 431 -23.19 24.52 28.06
CA GLU A 431 -24.55 23.97 28.06
C GLU A 431 -25.26 24.39 26.77
N PRO A 432 -25.86 23.44 26.02
CA PRO A 432 -26.58 23.77 24.80
C PRO A 432 -27.91 24.46 25.10
N ASP A 433 -28.41 25.18 24.11
CA ASP A 433 -29.73 25.79 24.18
C ASP A 433 -30.83 24.73 24.28
N GLU A 434 -30.62 23.58 23.63
CA GLU A 434 -31.54 22.44 23.61
C GLU A 434 -30.74 21.12 23.46
N TRP A 435 -31.20 20.07 24.16
CA TRP A 435 -30.75 18.70 23.94
C TRP A 435 -31.80 17.94 23.13
N PHE A 436 -31.38 17.09 22.18
CA PHE A 436 -32.29 16.21 21.44
C PHE A 436 -31.80 14.75 21.40
N PRO A 437 -32.56 13.76 21.91
CA PRO A 437 -33.80 13.95 22.67
C PRO A 437 -33.54 14.76 23.95
N ALA A 438 -34.60 15.36 24.50
CA ALA A 438 -34.50 16.06 25.77
C ALA A 438 -33.93 15.11 26.84
N LYS A 439 -33.03 15.61 27.70
CA LYS A 439 -32.57 14.85 28.87
C LYS A 439 -33.78 14.48 29.72
N GLU A 440 -33.87 13.23 30.17
CA GLU A 440 -34.82 12.87 31.21
C GLU A 440 -34.52 13.74 32.44
N GLU A 441 -35.54 14.41 32.98
CA GLU A 441 -35.39 15.09 34.26
C GLU A 441 -35.06 13.99 35.29
N GLU A 442 -33.90 14.09 35.95
CA GLU A 442 -33.64 13.27 37.14
C GLU A 442 -34.72 13.65 38.16
N GLU A 443 -35.73 12.78 38.33
CA GLU A 443 -36.70 12.90 39.42
C GLU A 443 -35.91 12.93 40.73
N GLY A 444 -35.86 14.12 41.35
CA GLY A 444 -35.07 14.34 42.56
C GLY A 444 -35.48 13.42 43.70
N GLU A 445 -34.49 12.81 44.35
CA GLU A 445 -34.59 12.28 45.71
C GLU A 445 -34.53 13.41 46.77
#